data_AF-A0A4Q3I587-F1
#
_entry.id   AF-A0A4Q3I587-F1
#
_cell.length_a   1.000
_cell.length_b   1.000
_cell.length_c   1.000
_cell.angle_alpha   90.00
_cell.angle_beta   90.00
_cell.angle_gamma   90.00
#
_symmetry.space_group_name_H-M   'P 1'
#
loop_
_entity.id
_entity.type
_entity.pdbx_description
1 polymer ?
#
loop_
_entity_poly.entity_id
_entity_poly.type
_entity_poly.pdbx_seq_one_letter_code
_entity_poly.pdbx_strand_id
1 'polypeptide(L)'
;MSRNEFDVRAGIEHSVYAAESMRLTTRLMQMASWLLLQRAVNNGEMSRDQVLSEKSKVRLDGFNVDRNAPGWLDLPESFRDLVERSLRLQNRVALLDREIYRAPEAVVISDNENSVRAQQNLLHTAFGG
;
A
#
# COMPACT_ATOMS: atom_id res chain seq x y z
N MET A 1 -22.11 -36.89 3.63
CA MET A 1 -22.14 -35.45 3.92
C MET A 1 -23.55 -35.08 4.27
N SER A 2 -23.74 -34.66 5.53
CA SER A 2 -25.06 -34.45 6.14
C SER A 2 -25.53 -33.00 5.99
N ARG A 3 -26.86 -32.79 5.97
CA ARG A 3 -27.52 -31.48 5.83
C ARG A 3 -27.00 -30.40 6.80
N ASN A 4 -26.55 -30.78 8.00
CA ASN A 4 -25.94 -29.86 8.96
C ASN A 4 -24.58 -29.30 8.52
N GLU A 5 -23.77 -30.05 7.75
CA GLU A 5 -22.47 -29.56 7.28
C GLU A 5 -22.62 -28.48 6.20
N PHE A 6 -23.66 -28.57 5.36
CA PHE A 6 -23.94 -27.55 4.34
C PHE A 6 -24.38 -26.22 4.95
N ASP A 7 -25.25 -26.26 5.97
CA ASP A 7 -25.79 -25.07 6.62
C ASP A 7 -24.71 -24.28 7.38
N VAL A 8 -23.78 -25.00 8.03
CA VAL A 8 -22.62 -24.40 8.70
C VAL A 8 -21.66 -23.74 7.70
N ARG A 9 -21.42 -24.36 6.53
CA ARG A 9 -20.55 -23.79 5.50
C ARG A 9 -21.14 -22.53 4.87
N ALA A 10 -22.43 -22.55 4.54
CA ALA A 10 -23.15 -21.38 4.02
C ALA A 10 -23.15 -20.20 5.01
N GLY A 11 -23.26 -20.47 6.32
CA GLY A 11 -23.17 -19.44 7.36
C GLY A 11 -21.78 -18.79 7.46
N ILE A 12 -20.71 -19.58 7.30
CA ILE A 12 -19.33 -19.07 7.30
C ILE A 12 -19.07 -18.22 6.06
N GLU A 13 -19.49 -18.68 4.88
CA GLU A 13 -19.38 -17.94 3.61
C GLU A 13 -20.03 -16.56 3.69
N HIS A 14 -21.26 -16.48 4.20
CA HIS A 14 -21.98 -15.22 4.32
C HIS A 14 -21.30 -14.24 5.29
N SER A 15 -20.77 -14.74 6.40
CA SER A 15 -20.03 -13.93 7.39
C SER A 15 -18.74 -13.35 6.80
N VAL A 16 -17.97 -14.18 6.09
CA VAL A 16 -16.73 -13.73 5.43
C VAL A 16 -17.04 -12.73 4.33
N TYR A 17 -18.05 -12.98 3.50
CA TYR A 17 -18.46 -12.05 2.46
C TYR A 17 -18.86 -10.69 3.04
N ALA A 18 -19.67 -10.66 4.10
CA ALA A 18 -20.11 -9.43 4.75
C ALA A 18 -18.91 -8.65 5.34
N ALA A 19 -18.04 -9.34 6.07
CA ALA A 19 -16.85 -8.72 6.67
C ALA A 19 -15.90 -8.16 5.60
N GLU A 20 -15.67 -8.91 4.52
CA GLU A 20 -14.78 -8.47 3.45
C GLU A 20 -15.39 -7.35 2.61
N SER A 21 -16.70 -7.34 2.42
CA SER A 21 -17.39 -6.24 1.73
C SER A 21 -17.21 -4.92 2.47
N MET A 22 -17.29 -4.92 3.80
CA MET A 22 -17.02 -3.71 4.60
C MET A 22 -15.56 -3.27 4.53
N ARG A 23 -14.61 -4.23 4.53
CA ARG A 23 -13.19 -3.93 4.34
C ARG A 23 -12.93 -3.31 2.97
N LEU A 24 -13.52 -3.88 1.92
CA LEU A 24 -13.44 -3.38 0.56
C LEU A 24 -13.97 -1.95 0.44
N THR A 25 -15.17 -1.66 0.97
CA THR A 25 -15.75 -0.31 0.90
C THR A 25 -14.92 0.70 1.69
N THR A 26 -14.42 0.32 2.86
CA THR A 26 -13.54 1.19 3.67
C THR A 26 -12.24 1.50 2.92
N ARG A 27 -11.62 0.48 2.31
CA ARG A 27 -10.42 0.64 1.47
C ARG A 27 -10.68 1.59 0.30
N LEU A 28 -11.77 1.38 -0.44
CA LEU A 28 -12.15 2.23 -1.57
C LEU A 28 -12.41 3.67 -1.14
N MET A 29 -13.09 3.88 0.00
CA MET A 29 -13.35 5.20 0.56
C MET A 29 -12.06 5.93 0.92
N GLN A 30 -11.09 5.26 1.56
CA GLN A 30 -9.79 5.86 1.88
C GLN A 30 -9.03 6.28 0.61
N MET A 31 -9.01 5.42 -0.40
CA MET A 31 -8.38 5.77 -1.69
C MET A 31 -9.09 6.93 -2.39
N ALA A 32 -10.42 6.95 -2.38
CA ALA A 32 -11.20 8.04 -2.97
C ALA A 32 -10.94 9.37 -2.25
N SER A 33 -10.90 9.36 -0.92
CA SER A 33 -10.57 10.54 -0.11
C SER A 33 -9.19 11.10 -0.48
N TRP A 34 -8.17 10.22 -0.61
CA TRP A 34 -6.84 10.65 -1.05
C TRP A 34 -6.84 11.25 -2.46
N LEU A 35 -7.55 10.64 -3.41
CA LEU A 35 -7.63 11.14 -4.78
C LEU A 35 -8.33 12.51 -4.85
N LEU A 36 -9.35 12.73 -4.04
CA LEU A 36 -10.02 14.03 -3.93
C LEU A 36 -9.10 15.08 -3.31
N LEU A 37 -8.33 14.72 -2.27
CA LEU A 37 -7.31 15.59 -1.71
C LEU A 37 -6.30 16.00 -2.79
N GLN A 38 -5.77 15.04 -3.54
CA GLN A 38 -4.81 15.33 -4.62
C GLN A 38 -5.42 16.21 -5.73
N ARG A 39 -6.70 16.03 -6.05
CA ARG A 39 -7.41 16.90 -6.99
C ARG A 39 -7.48 18.34 -6.49
N ALA A 40 -7.81 18.56 -5.23
CA ALA A 40 -7.87 19.89 -4.63
C ALA A 40 -6.50 20.58 -4.64
N VAL A 41 -5.42 19.83 -4.36
CA VAL A 41 -4.03 20.34 -4.48
C VAL A 41 -3.72 20.75 -5.91
N ASN A 42 -4.02 19.90 -6.89
CA ASN A 42 -3.74 20.16 -8.29
C ASN A 42 -4.52 21.39 -8.83
N ASN A 43 -5.69 21.68 -8.27
CA ASN A 43 -6.48 22.86 -8.60
C ASN A 43 -6.02 24.15 -7.89
N GLY A 44 -5.07 24.06 -6.95
CA GLY A 44 -4.63 25.19 -6.14
C GLY A 44 -5.63 25.61 -5.07
N GLU A 45 -6.59 24.76 -4.72
CA GLU A 45 -7.64 25.04 -3.73
C GLU A 45 -7.15 24.91 -2.28
N MET A 46 -5.98 24.29 -2.05
CA MET A 46 -5.42 24.05 -0.72
C MET A 46 -3.94 24.44 -0.64
N SER A 47 -3.54 25.01 0.51
CA SER A 47 -2.13 25.26 0.82
C SER A 47 -1.42 23.97 1.27
N ARG A 48 -0.08 23.95 1.17
CA ARG A 48 0.72 22.78 1.54
C ARG A 48 0.48 22.31 2.99
N ASP A 49 0.31 23.24 3.92
CA ASP A 49 0.06 22.92 5.34
C ASP A 49 -1.32 22.29 5.56
N GLN A 50 -2.34 22.77 4.82
CA GLN A 50 -3.68 22.18 4.86
C GLN A 50 -3.68 20.76 4.30
N VAL A 51 -2.90 20.51 3.24
CA VAL A 51 -2.76 19.18 2.64
C VAL A 51 -2.13 18.19 3.61
N LEU A 52 -1.07 18.59 4.31
CA LEU A 52 -0.41 17.74 5.30
C LEU A 52 -1.34 17.39 6.48
N SER A 53 -2.17 18.35 6.93
CA SER A 53 -3.12 18.10 8.01
C SER A 53 -4.24 17.15 7.58
N GLU A 54 -4.83 17.34 6.40
CA GLU A 54 -5.90 16.48 5.88
C GLU A 54 -5.36 15.08 5.52
N LYS A 55 -4.15 14.99 4.97
CA LYS A 55 -3.48 13.72 4.70
C LYS A 55 -3.36 12.85 5.95
N SER A 56 -3.05 13.43 7.11
CA SER A 56 -2.90 12.66 8.37
C SER A 56 -4.15 11.89 8.78
N LYS A 57 -5.33 12.30 8.27
CA LYS A 57 -6.62 11.64 8.51
C LYS A 57 -6.86 10.47 7.56
N VAL A 58 -6.16 10.43 6.43
CA VAL A 58 -6.30 9.39 5.41
C VAL A 58 -5.34 8.24 5.70
N ARG A 59 -5.88 7.03 5.81
CA ARG A 59 -5.09 5.82 6.08
C ARG A 59 -5.02 4.96 4.81
N LEU A 60 -3.89 5.01 4.13
CA LEU A 60 -3.63 4.20 2.94
C LEU A 60 -2.94 2.86 3.27
N ASP A 61 -2.35 2.75 4.45
CA ASP A 61 -1.72 1.52 4.94
C ASP A 61 -2.67 0.74 5.87
N GLY A 62 -2.62 -0.59 5.85
CA GLY A 62 -3.22 -1.44 6.89
C GLY A 62 -4.46 -2.26 6.51
N PHE A 63 -5.00 -2.15 5.28
CA PHE A 63 -6.09 -3.02 4.83
C PHE A 63 -5.59 -4.38 4.35
N ASN A 64 -5.27 -5.28 5.28
CA ASN A 64 -4.85 -6.63 4.93
C ASN A 64 -6.05 -7.53 4.59
N VAL A 65 -5.85 -8.47 3.66
CA VAL A 65 -6.84 -9.48 3.27
C VAL A 65 -6.31 -10.84 3.67
N ASP A 66 -7.06 -11.53 4.52
CA ASP A 66 -6.74 -12.89 4.91
C ASP A 66 -7.28 -13.88 3.88
N ARG A 67 -6.42 -14.26 2.94
CA ARG A 67 -6.74 -15.25 1.89
C ARG A 67 -6.83 -16.68 2.42
N ASN A 68 -6.38 -16.92 3.66
CA ASN A 68 -6.42 -18.22 4.31
C ASN A 68 -7.62 -18.36 5.25
N ALA A 69 -8.46 -17.32 5.35
CA ALA A 69 -9.66 -17.36 6.18
C ALA A 69 -10.59 -18.52 5.76
N PRO A 70 -11.16 -19.28 6.72
CA PRO A 70 -12.16 -20.29 6.42
C PRO A 70 -13.33 -19.69 5.63
N GLY A 71 -13.69 -20.28 4.48
CA GLY A 71 -14.74 -19.75 3.60
C GLY A 71 -14.25 -18.74 2.55
N TRP A 72 -12.97 -18.35 2.54
CA TRP A 72 -12.43 -17.46 1.50
C TRP A 72 -12.53 -18.06 0.09
N LEU A 73 -12.15 -19.34 -0.05
CA LEU A 73 -12.18 -20.05 -1.34
C LEU A 73 -13.59 -20.31 -1.86
N ASP A 74 -14.58 -20.30 -0.96
CA ASP A 74 -15.98 -20.51 -1.25
C ASP A 74 -16.67 -19.21 -1.74
N LEU A 75 -15.99 -18.04 -1.63
CA LEU A 75 -16.51 -16.77 -2.15
C LEU A 75 -16.59 -16.75 -3.70
N PRO A 76 -17.56 -16.00 -4.28
CA PRO A 76 -17.63 -15.79 -5.71
C PRO A 76 -16.29 -15.28 -6.28
N GLU A 77 -15.86 -15.86 -7.40
CA GLU A 77 -14.59 -15.51 -8.04
C GLU A 77 -14.54 -14.02 -8.41
N SER A 78 -15.64 -13.46 -8.92
CA SER A 78 -15.75 -12.04 -9.26
C SER A 78 -15.53 -11.12 -8.05
N PHE A 79 -15.99 -11.52 -6.87
CA PHE A 79 -15.77 -10.78 -5.64
C PHE A 79 -14.30 -10.85 -5.20
N ARG A 80 -13.68 -12.03 -5.26
CA ARG A 80 -12.25 -12.19 -4.96
C ARG A 80 -11.37 -11.36 -5.91
N ASP A 81 -11.69 -11.33 -7.21
CA ASP A 81 -10.98 -10.49 -8.17
C ASP A 81 -11.17 -8.99 -7.87
N LEU A 82 -12.37 -8.57 -7.47
CA LEU A 82 -12.61 -7.19 -7.05
C LEU A 82 -11.76 -6.80 -5.83
N VAL A 83 -11.67 -7.68 -4.84
CA VAL A 83 -10.79 -7.48 -3.68
C VAL A 83 -9.33 -7.34 -4.12
N GLU A 84 -8.84 -8.23 -4.98
CA GLU A 84 -7.47 -8.17 -5.48
C GLU A 84 -7.17 -6.89 -6.29
N ARG A 85 -8.11 -6.46 -7.14
CA ARG A 85 -8.01 -5.17 -7.85
C ARG A 85 -7.93 -4.00 -6.88
N SER A 86 -8.73 -4.01 -5.82
CA SER A 86 -8.71 -2.95 -4.81
C SER A 86 -7.38 -2.89 -4.06
N LEU A 87 -6.74 -4.03 -3.78
CA LEU A 87 -5.41 -4.11 -3.18
C LEU A 87 -4.33 -3.55 -4.09
N ARG A 88 -4.34 -3.93 -5.37
CA ARG A 88 -3.39 -3.38 -6.37
C ARG A 88 -3.52 -1.86 -6.48
N LEU A 89 -4.76 -1.36 -6.50
CA LEU A 89 -5.02 0.08 -6.53
C LEU A 89 -4.49 0.77 -5.27
N GLN A 90 -4.74 0.20 -4.09
CA GLN A 90 -4.24 0.73 -2.82
C GLN A 90 -2.72 0.83 -2.81
N ASN A 91 -2.02 -0.22 -3.23
CA ASN A 91 -0.55 -0.22 -3.32
C ASN A 91 -0.04 0.86 -4.27
N ARG A 92 -0.73 1.06 -5.41
CA ARG A 92 -0.37 2.11 -6.36
C ARG A 92 -0.58 3.51 -5.78
N VAL A 93 -1.69 3.74 -5.08
CA VAL A 93 -1.98 5.00 -4.41
C VAL A 93 -0.99 5.28 -3.28
N ALA A 94 -0.66 4.27 -2.47
CA ALA A 94 0.35 4.39 -1.41
C ALA A 94 1.75 4.71 -1.98
N LEU A 95 2.13 4.11 -3.11
CA LEU A 95 3.39 4.45 -3.78
C LEU A 95 3.40 5.90 -4.27
N LEU A 96 2.33 6.34 -4.95
CA LEU A 96 2.20 7.72 -5.42
C LEU A 96 2.23 8.72 -4.25
N ASP A 97 1.54 8.42 -3.15
CA ASP A 97 1.58 9.23 -1.94
C ASP A 97 3.01 9.35 -1.39
N ARG A 98 3.76 8.25 -1.34
CA ARG A 98 5.17 8.26 -0.92
C ARG A 98 6.04 9.04 -1.88
N GLU A 99 5.82 8.96 -3.18
CA GLU A 99 6.60 9.70 -4.19
C GLU A 99 6.34 11.21 -4.15
N ILE A 100 5.07 11.62 -4.06
CA ILE A 100 4.66 13.04 -4.06
C ILE A 100 5.11 13.74 -2.77
N TYR A 101 4.97 13.06 -1.64
CA TYR A 101 5.26 13.63 -0.32
C TYR A 101 6.56 13.10 0.28
N ARG A 102 7.41 12.45 -0.53
CA ARG A 102 8.78 12.10 -0.13
C ARG A 102 9.42 13.38 0.38
N ALA A 103 9.73 13.43 1.68
CA ALA A 103 10.68 14.42 2.15
C ALA A 103 11.93 14.24 1.27
N PRO A 104 12.59 15.30 0.78
CA PRO A 104 13.91 15.10 0.22
C PRO A 104 14.71 14.42 1.33
N GLU A 105 14.89 13.11 1.22
CA GLU A 105 16.01 12.45 1.86
C GLU A 105 17.14 13.36 1.45
N ALA A 106 17.78 13.98 2.43
CA ALA A 106 19.13 14.45 2.22
C ALA A 106 19.77 13.31 1.45
N VAL A 107 20.04 13.56 0.17
CA VAL A 107 20.86 12.66 -0.62
C VAL A 107 22.09 12.62 0.26
N VAL A 108 22.25 11.56 1.03
CA VAL A 108 23.53 11.19 1.55
C VAL A 108 24.22 10.87 0.24
N ILE A 109 24.82 11.91 -0.34
CA ILE A 109 25.88 11.79 -1.31
C ILE A 109 26.89 11.03 -0.49
N SER A 110 26.73 9.70 -0.49
CA SER A 110 27.82 8.81 -0.14
C SER A 110 28.89 9.28 -1.08
N ASP A 111 29.95 9.80 -0.50
CA ASP A 111 31.10 10.47 -1.10
C ASP A 111 31.81 9.50 -2.06
N ASN A 112 31.11 9.12 -3.13
CA ASN A 112 31.48 8.08 -4.07
C ASN A 112 32.61 8.54 -4.98
N GLU A 113 32.96 9.84 -4.91
CA GLU A 113 34.20 10.37 -5.48
C GLU A 113 35.44 9.83 -4.76
N ASN A 114 35.32 9.34 -3.52
CA ASN A 114 36.45 8.84 -2.73
C ASN A 114 36.54 7.31 -2.58
N SER A 115 35.54 6.54 -3.03
CA SER A 115 35.55 5.07 -2.91
C SER A 115 36.59 4.42 -3.83
N VAL A 116 36.65 4.86 -5.09
CA VAL A 116 37.61 4.38 -6.10
C VAL A 116 39.02 4.85 -5.77
N ARG A 117 39.15 6.07 -5.25
CA ARG A 117 40.45 6.65 -4.87
C ARG A 117 41.05 5.92 -3.65
N ALA A 118 40.22 5.54 -2.68
CA ALA A 118 40.61 4.68 -1.57
C ALA A 118 41.05 3.28 -2.05
N GLN A 119 40.34 2.71 -3.03
CA GLN A 119 40.72 1.42 -3.63
C GLN A 119 42.04 1.51 -4.41
N GLN A 120 42.28 2.59 -5.15
CA GLN A 120 43.54 2.82 -5.86
C GLN A 120 44.72 2.98 -4.89
N ASN A 121 44.55 3.70 -3.78
CA ASN A 121 45.58 3.84 -2.75
C ASN A 121 45.91 2.50 -2.08
N LEU A 122 44.91 1.65 -1.84
CA LEU A 122 45.11 0.31 -1.29
C LEU A 122 45.92 -0.57 -2.25
N LEU A 123 45.58 -0.55 -3.54
CA LEU A 123 46.33 -1.29 -4.57
C LEU A 123 47.76 -0.77 -4.70
N HIS A 124 47.97 0.54 -4.70
CA HIS A 124 49.31 1.13 -4.72
C HIS A 124 50.12 0.75 -3.48
N THR A 125 49.49 0.64 -2.31
CA THR A 125 50.17 0.21 -1.08
C THR A 125 50.51 -1.28 -1.11
N ALA A 126 49.65 -2.12 -1.69
CA ALA A 126 49.86 -3.56 -1.77
C ALA A 126 50.89 -3.99 -2.83
N PHE A 127 51.06 -3.19 -3.90
CA PHE A 127 51.90 -3.54 -5.06
C PHE A 127 53.05 -2.57 -5.35
N GLY A 128 53.20 -1.48 -4.58
CA GLY A 128 54.17 -0.40 -4.81
C GLY A 128 55.41 -0.44 -3.91
N GLY A 129 55.82 -1.63 -3.46
CA GLY A 129 57.12 -1.88 -2.79
C GLY A 129 58.03 -2.70 -3.69
#